data_AF-A8YWL7-F1
#
_entry.id   AF-A8YWL7-F1
#
_cell.length_a   1.000
_cell.length_b   1.000
_cell.length_c   1.000
_cell.angle_alpha   90.00
_cell.angle_beta   90.00
_cell.angle_gamma   90.00
#
_symmetry.space_group_name_H-M   'P 1'
#
loop_
_entity.id
_entity.type
_entity.pdbx_description
1 polymer ?
#
loop_
_entity_poly.entity_id
_entity_poly.type
_entity_poly.pdbx_seq_one_letter_code
_entity_poly.pdbx_strand_id
1 'polypeptide(L)'
;MLYQQIARNKRKTALIMVLFVVILTLVGAGLGYLFSNRPWMGIIIALAGSLIYLLIMWQNPANMIMSLNHAQEIQEADNPELWHIVEDMAMVARVPMPRVYIIPDPSPNAFATGRDPNHSAVAVTEGILQLMNREELEGVLGHELSHVRNYDILLSTIAVVLVGVISFISGMASRYIWFAGGSRDSDDDRDSNAFEMIFKVVAIVFVLILGPLSASLAQMALSRNREYLADASSVELTRNPQGLISALRKIENSQPMKQADRSSAGLYIENPFHNHGLSHLFDTHPPTEDRIKRLEQM
;
A
#
# COMPACT_ATOMS: atom_id res chain seq x y z
N MET A 1 -20.86 -15.33 -1.90
CA MET A 1 -20.07 -14.33 -1.15
C MET A 1 -18.91 -13.79 -1.99
N LEU A 2 -18.00 -14.65 -2.47
CA LEU A 2 -16.82 -14.29 -3.30
C LEU A 2 -17.13 -13.35 -4.49
N TYR A 3 -18.08 -13.71 -5.37
CA TYR A 3 -18.41 -12.90 -6.56
C TYR A 3 -18.87 -11.47 -6.23
N GLN A 4 -19.60 -11.30 -5.12
CA GLN A 4 -20.06 -9.97 -4.68
C GLN A 4 -18.90 -9.12 -4.15
N GLN A 5 -17.91 -9.76 -3.50
CA GLN A 5 -16.69 -9.11 -3.04
C GLN A 5 -15.82 -8.66 -4.22
N ILE A 6 -15.60 -9.53 -5.21
CA ILE A 6 -14.87 -9.18 -6.43
C ILE A 6 -15.52 -7.98 -7.13
N ALA A 7 -16.85 -8.00 -7.32
CA ALA A 7 -17.58 -6.90 -7.94
C ALA A 7 -17.53 -5.60 -7.12
N ARG A 8 -17.53 -5.69 -5.78
CA ARG A 8 -17.34 -4.54 -4.90
C ARG A 8 -15.93 -3.97 -5.01
N ASN A 9 -14.92 -4.83 -5.09
CA ASN A 9 -13.52 -4.43 -5.16
C ASN A 9 -13.22 -3.75 -6.50
N LYS A 10 -13.71 -4.29 -7.62
CA LYS A 10 -13.61 -3.60 -8.92
C LYS A 10 -14.22 -2.19 -8.91
N ARG A 11 -15.40 -2.02 -8.29
CA ARG A 11 -16.03 -0.70 -8.14
C ARG A 11 -15.23 0.24 -7.26
N LYS A 12 -14.70 -0.24 -6.14
CA LYS A 12 -13.81 0.54 -5.26
C LYS A 12 -12.54 0.95 -5.98
N THR A 13 -11.92 0.06 -6.74
CA THR A 13 -10.75 0.34 -7.56
C THR A 13 -11.04 1.45 -8.57
N ALA A 14 -12.17 1.36 -9.29
CA ALA A 14 -12.60 2.41 -10.21
C ALA A 14 -12.81 3.76 -9.49
N LEU A 15 -13.45 3.76 -8.33
CA LEU A 15 -13.67 4.96 -7.53
C LEU A 15 -12.34 5.59 -7.07
N ILE A 16 -11.38 4.78 -6.60
CA ILE A 16 -10.04 5.21 -6.20
C ILE A 16 -9.28 5.85 -7.37
N MET A 17 -9.34 5.25 -8.56
CA MET A 17 -8.70 5.81 -9.75
C MET A 17 -9.33 7.14 -10.16
N VAL A 18 -10.67 7.25 -10.15
CA VAL A 18 -11.37 8.51 -10.45
C VAL A 18 -11.00 9.58 -9.43
N LEU A 19 -11.02 9.24 -8.14
CA LEU A 19 -10.65 10.18 -7.08
C LEU A 19 -9.20 10.65 -7.23
N PHE A 20 -8.27 9.76 -7.58
CA PHE A 20 -6.89 10.13 -7.86
C PHE A 20 -6.74 11.09 -9.04
N VAL A 21 -7.44 10.86 -10.15
CA VAL A 21 -7.44 11.80 -11.29
C VAL A 21 -8.00 13.16 -10.87
N VAL A 22 -9.08 13.20 -10.08
CA VAL A 22 -9.62 14.45 -9.53
C VAL A 22 -8.58 15.16 -8.66
N ILE A 23 -7.91 14.44 -7.75
CA ILE A 23 -6.87 14.99 -6.89
C ILE A 23 -5.73 15.56 -7.74
N LEU A 24 -5.17 14.79 -8.68
CA LEU A 24 -4.10 15.28 -9.55
C LEU A 24 -4.53 16.46 -10.41
N THR A 25 -5.77 16.48 -10.88
CA THR A 25 -6.30 17.62 -11.64
C THR A 25 -6.38 18.88 -10.79
N LEU A 26 -6.79 18.76 -9.51
CA LEU A 26 -6.77 19.87 -8.57
C LEU A 26 -5.34 20.32 -8.24
N VAL A 27 -4.40 19.38 -8.06
CA VAL A 27 -2.96 19.69 -7.90
C VAL A 27 -2.48 20.48 -9.11
N GLY A 28 -2.75 19.96 -10.31
CA GLY A 28 -2.36 20.55 -11.59
C GLY A 28 -2.92 21.94 -11.78
N ALA A 29 -4.21 22.13 -11.52
CA ALA A 29 -4.85 23.45 -11.57
C ALA A 29 -4.15 24.45 -10.64
N GLY A 30 -3.85 24.02 -9.41
CA GLY A 30 -3.08 24.78 -8.44
C GLY A 30 -1.71 25.16 -8.98
N LEU A 31 -0.88 24.19 -9.35
CA LEU A 31 0.47 24.44 -9.87
C LEU A 31 0.46 25.30 -11.16
N GLY A 32 -0.48 25.06 -12.07
CA GLY A 32 -0.64 25.85 -13.30
C GLY A 32 -0.99 27.30 -13.02
N TYR A 33 -1.88 27.55 -12.05
CA TYR A 33 -2.15 28.90 -11.57
C TYR A 33 -0.89 29.53 -10.97
N LEU A 34 -0.13 28.79 -10.18
CA LEU A 34 1.03 29.32 -9.46
C LEU A 34 2.22 29.64 -10.38
N PHE A 35 2.57 28.77 -11.33
CA PHE A 35 3.76 28.96 -12.17
C PHE A 35 3.52 29.82 -13.41
N SER A 36 2.27 29.89 -13.89
CA SER A 36 1.98 30.49 -15.20
C SER A 36 0.75 31.40 -15.21
N ASN A 37 0.09 31.59 -14.07
CA ASN A 37 -1.22 32.26 -13.95
C ASN A 37 -2.27 31.69 -14.92
N ARG A 38 -2.11 30.42 -15.31
CA ARG A 38 -2.96 29.70 -16.28
C ARG A 38 -3.34 28.32 -15.71
N PRO A 39 -4.40 28.23 -14.88
CA PRO A 39 -4.79 26.97 -14.25
C PRO A 39 -5.10 25.87 -15.27
N TRP A 40 -5.65 26.23 -16.43
CA TRP A 40 -5.95 25.31 -17.53
C TRP A 40 -4.73 24.56 -18.06
N MET A 41 -3.57 25.21 -18.13
CA MET A 41 -2.35 24.54 -18.58
C MET A 41 -1.91 23.46 -17.58
N GLY A 42 -1.99 23.77 -16.28
CA GLY A 42 -1.71 22.81 -15.24
C GLY A 42 -2.72 21.65 -15.18
N ILE A 43 -4.01 21.92 -15.44
CA ILE A 43 -5.04 20.88 -15.60
C ILE A 43 -4.69 19.94 -16.75
N ILE A 44 -4.34 20.47 -17.92
CA ILE A 44 -3.99 19.66 -19.10
C ILE A 44 -2.76 18.80 -18.80
N ILE A 45 -1.72 19.38 -18.19
CA ILE A 45 -0.50 18.65 -17.81
C ILE A 45 -0.83 17.56 -16.79
N ALA A 46 -1.65 17.83 -15.77
CA ALA A 46 -2.03 16.84 -14.77
C ALA A 46 -2.92 15.73 -15.33
N LEU A 47 -3.84 16.04 -16.24
CA LEU A 47 -4.65 15.02 -16.91
C LEU A 47 -3.77 14.14 -17.81
N ALA A 48 -2.89 14.73 -18.61
CA ALA A 48 -1.95 13.97 -19.45
C ALA A 48 -1.00 13.12 -18.59
N GLY A 49 -0.42 13.71 -17.54
CA GLY A 49 0.49 13.03 -16.62
C GLY A 49 -0.19 11.92 -15.84
N SER A 50 -1.41 12.14 -15.34
CA SER A 50 -2.19 11.11 -14.64
C SER A 50 -2.55 9.96 -15.58
N LEU A 51 -2.95 10.25 -16.82
CA LEU A 51 -3.24 9.21 -17.81
C LEU A 51 -2.00 8.38 -18.14
N ILE A 52 -0.85 9.02 -18.40
CA ILE A 52 0.42 8.33 -18.65
C ILE A 52 0.80 7.47 -17.44
N TYR A 53 0.68 8.02 -16.23
CA TYR A 53 1.01 7.31 -15.01
C TYR A 53 0.11 6.09 -14.78
N LEU A 54 -1.20 6.23 -14.99
CA LEU A 54 -2.15 5.12 -14.89
C LEU A 54 -1.84 4.03 -15.93
N LEU A 55 -1.43 4.40 -17.15
CA LEU A 55 -1.04 3.44 -18.18
C LEU A 55 0.23 2.66 -17.81
N ILE A 56 1.26 3.34 -17.30
CA ILE A 56 2.51 2.71 -16.82
C ILE A 56 2.20 1.78 -15.64
N MET A 57 1.47 2.29 -14.65
CA MET A 57 1.09 1.54 -13.45
C MET A 57 0.26 0.30 -13.81
N TRP A 58 -0.65 0.39 -14.79
CA TRP A 58 -1.47 -0.74 -15.23
C TRP A 58 -0.66 -1.90 -15.82
N GLN A 59 0.53 -1.62 -16.38
CA GLN A 59 1.38 -2.67 -16.95
C GLN A 59 2.06 -3.51 -15.87
N ASN A 60 2.60 -2.87 -14.82
CA ASN A 60 3.40 -3.58 -13.81
C ASN A 60 3.30 -2.93 -12.41
N PRO A 61 2.12 -2.97 -11.76
CA PRO A 61 1.96 -2.28 -10.49
C PRO A 61 2.71 -2.97 -9.34
N ALA A 62 2.91 -4.30 -9.42
CA ALA A 62 3.70 -5.07 -8.46
C ALA A 62 5.15 -4.58 -8.39
N ASN A 63 5.81 -4.36 -9.54
CA ASN A 63 7.21 -3.90 -9.58
C ASN A 63 7.39 -2.55 -8.88
N MET A 64 6.40 -1.67 -9.00
CA MET A 64 6.43 -0.37 -8.33
C MET A 64 6.44 -0.55 -6.80
N ILE A 65 5.56 -1.39 -6.27
CA ILE A 65 5.52 -1.69 -4.82
C ILE A 65 6.79 -2.40 -4.37
N MET A 66 7.29 -3.37 -5.13
CA MET A 66 8.53 -4.07 -4.80
C MET A 66 9.72 -3.11 -4.72
N SER A 67 9.82 -2.17 -5.67
CA SER A 67 10.87 -1.14 -5.66
C SER A 67 10.75 -0.19 -4.46
N LEU A 68 9.53 0.16 -4.04
CA LEU A 68 9.29 1.02 -2.86
C LEU A 68 9.70 0.35 -1.54
N ASN A 69 9.68 -0.99 -1.49
CA ASN A 69 10.02 -1.76 -0.30
C ASN A 69 11.40 -2.43 -0.40
N HIS A 70 12.21 -2.08 -1.41
CA HIS A 70 13.54 -2.68 -1.65
C HIS A 70 13.51 -4.22 -1.75
N ALA A 71 12.39 -4.77 -2.24
CA ALA A 71 12.20 -6.20 -2.35
C ALA A 71 13.06 -6.75 -3.51
N GLN A 72 13.76 -7.84 -3.26
CA GLN A 72 14.62 -8.52 -4.22
C GLN A 72 13.90 -9.78 -4.74
N GLU A 73 13.73 -9.87 -6.05
CA GLU A 73 13.14 -11.06 -6.66
C GLU A 73 14.12 -12.23 -6.52
N ILE A 74 13.59 -13.39 -6.12
CA ILE A 74 14.36 -14.61 -5.98
C ILE A 74 13.96 -15.64 -7.03
N GLN A 75 14.86 -16.56 -7.32
CA GLN A 75 14.60 -17.80 -8.03
C GLN A 75 14.58 -18.98 -7.05
N GLU A 76 14.09 -20.13 -7.50
CA GLU A 76 14.07 -21.37 -6.70
C GLU A 76 15.44 -21.69 -6.07
N ALA A 77 16.52 -21.44 -6.81
CA ALA A 77 17.89 -21.70 -6.36
C ALA A 77 18.34 -20.80 -5.19
N ASP A 78 17.77 -19.60 -5.05
CA ASP A 78 18.18 -18.64 -4.01
C ASP A 78 17.62 -19.01 -2.64
N ASN A 79 16.39 -19.53 -2.60
CA ASN A 79 15.75 -20.05 -1.39
C ASN A 79 14.73 -21.15 -1.73
N PRO A 80 15.17 -22.41 -1.84
CA PRO A 80 14.29 -23.52 -2.24
C PRO A 80 13.14 -23.74 -1.25
N GLU A 81 13.39 -23.58 0.05
CA GLU A 81 12.37 -23.79 1.08
C GLU A 81 11.21 -22.81 0.92
N LEU A 82 11.50 -21.51 0.85
CA LEU A 82 10.47 -20.49 0.61
C LEU A 82 9.76 -20.71 -0.73
N TRP A 83 10.52 -21.01 -1.79
CA TRP A 83 9.97 -21.23 -3.12
C TRP A 83 8.94 -22.36 -3.13
N HIS A 84 9.28 -23.51 -2.55
CA HIS A 84 8.38 -24.66 -2.48
C HIS A 84 7.16 -24.39 -1.60
N ILE A 85 7.29 -23.66 -0.49
CA ILE A 85 6.12 -23.28 0.32
C ILE A 85 5.17 -22.40 -0.49
N VAL A 86 5.69 -21.40 -1.23
CA VAL A 86 4.85 -20.55 -2.09
C VAL A 86 4.21 -21.37 -3.21
N GLU A 87 4.96 -22.30 -3.81
CA GLU A 87 4.48 -23.20 -4.87
C GLU A 87 3.36 -24.12 -4.37
N ASP A 88 3.55 -24.77 -3.22
CA ASP A 88 2.55 -25.61 -2.56
C ASP A 88 1.27 -24.81 -2.28
N MET A 89 1.40 -23.61 -1.69
CA MET A 89 0.26 -22.75 -1.38
C MET A 89 -0.45 -22.24 -2.64
N ALA A 90 0.29 -21.87 -3.69
CA ALA A 90 -0.28 -21.46 -4.97
C ALA A 90 -1.06 -22.60 -5.64
N MET A 91 -0.53 -23.83 -5.59
CA MET A 91 -1.16 -25.03 -6.12
C MET A 91 -2.48 -25.33 -5.40
N VAL A 92 -2.48 -25.32 -4.06
CA VAL A 92 -3.68 -25.57 -3.26
C VAL A 92 -4.71 -24.44 -3.45
N ALA A 93 -4.25 -23.18 -3.56
CA ALA A 93 -5.10 -22.03 -3.84
C ALA A 93 -5.61 -21.98 -5.30
N ARG A 94 -5.08 -22.83 -6.19
CA ARG A 94 -5.39 -22.88 -7.63
C ARG A 94 -5.14 -21.56 -8.33
N VAL A 95 -4.02 -20.92 -8.01
CA VAL A 95 -3.53 -19.72 -8.68
C VAL A 95 -2.19 -20.01 -9.36
N PRO A 96 -1.82 -19.29 -10.43
CA PRO A 96 -0.48 -19.37 -10.99
C PRO A 96 0.57 -19.06 -9.92
N MET A 97 1.76 -19.64 -10.06
CA MET A 97 2.89 -19.33 -9.20
C MET A 97 3.17 -17.82 -9.25
N PRO A 98 3.05 -17.10 -8.12
CA PRO A 98 3.40 -15.69 -8.07
C PRO A 98 4.92 -15.53 -8.16
N ARG A 99 5.37 -14.33 -8.54
CA ARG A 99 6.78 -13.96 -8.39
C ARG A 99 7.10 -13.82 -6.91
N VAL A 100 8.25 -14.34 -6.47
CA VAL A 100 8.63 -14.39 -5.06
C VAL A 100 9.73 -13.38 -4.78
N TYR A 101 9.59 -12.63 -3.70
CA TYR A 101 10.52 -11.59 -3.29
C TYR A 101 10.91 -11.71 -1.83
N ILE A 102 12.14 -11.31 -1.51
CA ILE A 102 12.63 -11.14 -0.14
C ILE A 102 12.93 -9.65 0.10
N ILE A 103 12.43 -9.11 1.20
CA ILE A 103 12.70 -7.75 1.67
C ILE A 103 13.79 -7.82 2.75
N PRO A 104 14.92 -7.10 2.59
CA PRO A 104 16.02 -7.11 3.55
C PRO A 104 15.70 -6.26 4.79
N ASP A 105 14.70 -6.69 5.57
CA ASP A 105 14.28 -6.07 6.83
C ASP A 105 14.13 -7.17 7.91
N PRO A 106 14.70 -6.97 9.12
CA PRO A 106 14.65 -7.95 10.21
C PRO A 106 13.29 -8.04 10.91
N SER A 107 12.36 -7.13 10.64
CA SER A 107 11.01 -7.19 11.22
C SER A 107 10.13 -8.16 10.42
N PRO A 108 9.48 -9.14 11.07
CA PRO A 108 8.72 -10.20 10.39
C PRO A 108 7.43 -9.66 9.77
N ASN A 109 7.31 -9.76 8.45
CA ASN A 109 6.10 -9.39 7.74
C ASN A 109 6.05 -10.02 6.33
N ALA A 110 4.89 -9.99 5.70
CA ALA A 110 4.68 -10.45 4.34
C ALA A 110 3.51 -9.70 3.68
N PHE A 111 3.46 -9.67 2.35
CA PHE A 111 2.32 -9.17 1.59
C PHE A 111 2.23 -9.75 0.18
N ALA A 112 1.02 -9.77 -0.38
CA ALA A 112 0.76 -9.97 -1.81
C ALA A 112 0.37 -8.69 -2.55
N THR A 113 0.81 -8.57 -3.80
CA THR A 113 0.47 -7.47 -4.71
C THR A 113 0.32 -7.98 -6.15
N GLY A 114 -0.30 -7.19 -7.01
CA GLY A 114 -0.44 -7.50 -8.42
C GLY A 114 -1.70 -6.95 -9.03
N ARG A 115 -1.83 -7.14 -10.34
CA ARG A 115 -3.01 -6.71 -11.10
C ARG A 115 -4.11 -7.77 -11.10
N ASP A 116 -3.69 -9.02 -11.25
CA ASP A 116 -4.54 -10.21 -11.35
C ASP A 116 -3.70 -11.43 -10.95
N PRO A 117 -4.30 -12.62 -10.72
CA PRO A 117 -3.55 -13.79 -10.31
C PRO A 117 -2.39 -14.19 -11.24
N ASN A 118 -2.48 -13.91 -12.54
CA ASN A 118 -1.41 -14.21 -13.51
C ASN A 118 -0.26 -13.18 -13.45
N HIS A 119 -0.48 -12.02 -12.84
CA HIS A 119 0.49 -10.94 -12.68
C HIS A 119 0.60 -10.57 -11.19
N SER A 120 0.72 -11.59 -10.35
CA SER A 120 0.82 -11.48 -8.89
C SER A 120 2.26 -11.68 -8.41
N ALA A 121 2.56 -11.09 -7.26
CA ALA A 121 3.83 -11.23 -6.57
C ALA A 121 3.60 -11.28 -5.06
N VAL A 122 4.43 -12.05 -4.37
CA VAL A 122 4.43 -12.17 -2.92
C VAL A 122 5.82 -11.78 -2.42
N ALA A 123 5.85 -10.97 -1.37
CA ALA A 123 7.07 -10.58 -0.69
C ALA A 123 7.03 -11.01 0.77
N VAL A 124 8.17 -11.49 1.27
CA VAL A 124 8.40 -11.83 2.67
C VAL A 124 9.62 -11.08 3.18
N THR A 125 9.67 -10.71 4.45
CA THR A 125 10.87 -10.08 5.03
C THR A 125 11.89 -11.12 5.47
N GLU A 126 13.18 -10.76 5.52
CA GLU A 126 14.20 -11.64 6.11
C GLU A 126 13.85 -12.02 7.57
N GLY A 127 13.26 -11.08 8.31
CA GLY A 127 12.77 -11.31 9.67
C GLY A 127 11.74 -12.43 9.79
N ILE A 128 10.84 -12.57 8.82
CA ILE A 128 9.80 -13.60 8.88
C ILE A 128 10.41 -15.00 8.67
N LEU A 129 11.37 -15.11 7.76
CA LEU A 129 12.09 -16.36 7.46
C LEU A 129 12.94 -16.83 8.63
N GLN A 130 13.49 -15.91 9.43
CA GLN A 130 14.27 -16.25 10.62
C GLN A 130 13.40 -16.62 11.84
N LEU A 131 12.18 -16.10 11.91
CA LEU A 131 11.31 -16.23 13.08
C LEU A 131 10.32 -17.40 12.99
N MET A 132 9.88 -17.73 11.78
CA MET A 132 8.81 -18.69 11.54
C MET A 132 9.34 -20.08 11.17
N ASN A 133 8.64 -21.10 11.65
CA ASN A 133 8.79 -22.45 11.11
C ASN A 133 7.95 -22.62 9.82
N ARG A 134 8.05 -23.79 9.20
CA ARG A 134 7.32 -24.09 7.97
C ARG A 134 5.80 -23.95 8.11
N GLU A 135 5.20 -24.48 9.19
CA GLU A 135 3.73 -24.44 9.35
C GLU A 135 3.20 -23.02 9.55
N GLU A 136 3.96 -22.19 10.26
CA GLU A 136 3.65 -20.77 10.48
C GLU A 136 3.77 -19.98 9.18
N LEU A 137 4.83 -20.22 8.42
CA LEU A 137 5.06 -19.57 7.13
C LEU A 137 4.03 -20.00 6.08
N GLU A 138 3.62 -21.28 6.06
CA GLU A 138 2.49 -21.77 5.27
C GLU A 138 1.18 -21.05 5.67
N GLY A 139 0.95 -20.82 6.95
CA GLY A 139 -0.20 -20.03 7.44
C GLY A 139 -0.23 -18.60 6.90
N VAL A 140 0.92 -17.90 6.94
CA VAL A 140 1.06 -16.54 6.41
C VAL A 140 0.93 -16.52 4.90
N LEU A 141 1.66 -17.38 4.19
CA LEU A 141 1.60 -17.42 2.73
C LEU A 141 0.23 -17.89 2.24
N GLY A 142 -0.42 -18.83 2.91
CA GLY A 142 -1.81 -19.21 2.64
C GLY A 142 -2.79 -18.03 2.75
N HIS A 143 -2.56 -17.12 3.70
CA HIS A 143 -3.33 -15.88 3.82
C HIS A 143 -3.07 -14.94 2.63
N GLU A 144 -1.80 -14.69 2.28
CA GLU A 144 -1.44 -13.82 1.16
C GLU A 144 -1.91 -14.37 -0.20
N LEU A 145 -1.77 -15.68 -0.43
CA LEU A 145 -2.26 -16.35 -1.63
C LEU A 145 -3.80 -16.36 -1.69
N SER A 146 -4.49 -16.27 -0.55
CA SER A 146 -5.94 -16.07 -0.52
C SER A 146 -6.34 -14.70 -1.05
N HIS A 147 -5.57 -13.64 -0.80
CA HIS A 147 -5.81 -12.34 -1.45
C HIS A 147 -5.63 -12.39 -2.96
N VAL A 148 -4.63 -13.14 -3.44
CA VAL A 148 -4.41 -13.38 -4.88
C VAL A 148 -5.62 -14.11 -5.47
N ARG A 149 -6.00 -15.25 -4.89
CA ARG A 149 -7.16 -16.08 -5.30
C ARG A 149 -8.46 -15.28 -5.32
N ASN A 150 -8.66 -14.39 -4.35
CA ASN A 150 -9.89 -13.61 -4.19
C ASN A 150 -9.94 -12.35 -5.08
N TYR A 151 -8.89 -12.07 -5.88
CA TYR A 151 -8.76 -10.87 -6.72
C TYR A 151 -8.74 -9.55 -5.94
N ASP A 152 -8.29 -9.61 -4.69
CA ASP A 152 -8.30 -8.44 -3.81
C ASP A 152 -7.00 -7.64 -3.88
N ILE A 153 -5.95 -8.24 -4.45
CA ILE A 153 -4.64 -7.63 -4.66
C ILE A 153 -4.71 -6.37 -5.54
N LEU A 154 -5.60 -6.31 -6.54
CA LEU A 154 -5.68 -5.16 -7.44
C LEU A 154 -6.03 -3.87 -6.69
N LEU A 155 -7.00 -3.98 -5.78
CA LEU A 155 -7.49 -2.84 -5.02
C LEU A 155 -6.41 -2.33 -4.06
N SER A 156 -5.78 -3.23 -3.30
CA SER A 156 -4.72 -2.85 -2.36
C SER A 156 -3.50 -2.28 -3.07
N THR A 157 -3.08 -2.94 -4.16
CA THR A 157 -1.98 -2.51 -5.02
C THR A 157 -2.20 -1.10 -5.57
N ILE A 158 -3.37 -0.84 -6.18
CA ILE A 158 -3.67 0.49 -6.74
C ILE A 158 -3.71 1.53 -5.62
N ALA A 159 -4.35 1.25 -4.49
CA ALA A 159 -4.40 2.23 -3.40
C ALA A 159 -3.00 2.63 -2.92
N VAL A 160 -2.11 1.66 -2.66
CA VAL A 160 -0.74 1.94 -2.22
C VAL A 160 0.03 2.76 -3.23
N VAL A 161 -0.01 2.36 -4.50
CA VAL A 161 0.71 3.05 -5.57
C VAL A 161 0.24 4.52 -5.72
N LEU A 162 -1.06 4.77 -5.58
CA LEU A 162 -1.60 6.13 -5.66
C LEU A 162 -1.29 6.95 -4.40
N VAL A 163 -1.34 6.33 -3.21
CA VAL A 163 -0.95 6.96 -1.94
C VAL A 163 0.53 7.33 -1.95
N GLY A 164 1.40 6.49 -2.53
CA GLY A 164 2.82 6.77 -2.72
C GLY A 164 3.04 8.03 -3.56
N VAL A 165 2.32 8.20 -4.68
CA VAL A 165 2.41 9.41 -5.52
C VAL A 165 1.93 10.66 -4.77
N ILE A 166 0.80 10.58 -4.08
CA ILE A 166 0.30 11.73 -3.33
C ILE A 166 1.28 12.11 -2.21
N SER A 167 1.84 11.12 -1.53
CA SER A 167 2.87 11.32 -0.50
C SER A 167 4.13 11.97 -1.07
N PHE A 168 4.57 11.53 -2.25
CA PHE A 168 5.69 12.13 -2.98
C PHE A 168 5.43 13.60 -3.34
N ILE A 169 4.26 13.90 -3.93
CA ILE A 169 3.86 15.28 -4.27
C ILE A 169 3.77 16.15 -3.01
N SER A 170 3.18 15.64 -1.93
CA SER A 170 3.08 16.32 -0.64
C SER A 170 4.47 16.59 -0.04
N GLY A 171 5.39 15.62 -0.14
CA GLY A 171 6.79 15.77 0.27
C GLY A 171 7.54 16.83 -0.53
N MET A 172 7.32 16.90 -1.85
CA MET A 172 7.88 17.96 -2.69
C MET A 172 7.32 19.34 -2.34
N ALA A 173 5.99 19.44 -2.17
CA ALA A 173 5.33 20.69 -1.83
C ALA A 173 5.79 21.22 -0.45
N SER A 174 5.83 20.36 0.56
CA SER A 174 6.31 20.71 1.90
C SER A 174 7.77 21.16 1.90
N ARG A 175 8.64 20.47 1.13
CA ARG A 175 10.04 20.87 0.93
C ARG A 175 10.15 22.24 0.27
N TYR A 176 9.37 22.49 -0.78
CA TYR A 176 9.34 23.79 -1.45
C TYR A 176 8.90 24.91 -0.50
N ILE A 177 7.83 24.71 0.28
CA ILE A 177 7.35 25.68 1.28
C ILE A 177 8.45 26.00 2.30
N TRP A 178 9.17 24.98 2.78
CA TRP A 178 10.22 25.15 3.78
C TRP A 178 11.42 25.94 3.24
N PHE A 179 11.88 25.66 2.02
CA PHE A 179 13.00 26.38 1.41
C PHE A 179 12.62 27.77 0.86
N ALA A 180 11.43 27.93 0.28
CA ALA A 180 10.94 29.23 -0.19
C ALA A 180 10.62 30.20 0.96
N GLY A 181 10.50 29.71 2.20
CA GLY A 181 10.36 30.53 3.40
C GLY A 181 11.66 31.18 3.91
N GLY A 182 12.83 30.79 3.39
CA GLY A 182 14.14 31.17 3.93
C GLY A 182 14.79 32.40 3.29
N SER A 183 14.36 32.83 2.11
CA SER A 183 14.95 33.95 1.40
C SER A 183 14.29 35.28 1.80
N ARG A 184 14.63 35.78 2.99
CA ARG A 184 14.40 37.18 3.36
C ARG A 184 15.58 38.02 2.85
N ASP A 185 15.65 38.24 1.54
CA ASP A 185 16.41 39.37 1.04
C ASP A 185 15.48 40.58 0.93
N SER A 186 15.95 41.64 1.55
CA SER A 186 15.22 42.87 1.83
C SER A 186 15.52 43.81 0.67
N ASP A 187 14.55 44.07 -0.21
CA ASP A 187 14.51 45.30 -1.02
C ASP A 187 13.13 45.49 -1.70
N ASP A 188 12.46 46.56 -1.28
CA ASP A 188 11.40 47.39 -1.90
C ASP A 188 10.65 46.89 -3.16
N ASP A 189 9.66 46.01 -2.99
CA ASP A 189 8.46 45.96 -3.86
C ASP A 189 7.22 45.48 -3.08
N ARG A 190 6.27 46.37 -2.79
CA ARG A 190 5.10 46.10 -1.92
C ARG A 190 4.03 45.19 -2.55
N ASP A 191 4.06 44.94 -3.85
CA ASP A 191 3.02 44.17 -4.55
C ASP A 191 3.32 42.65 -4.67
N SER A 192 4.59 42.23 -4.59
CA SER A 192 4.99 40.82 -4.70
C SER A 192 4.69 40.01 -3.43
N ASN A 193 4.66 40.66 -2.26
CA ASN A 193 4.44 40.02 -0.96
C ASN A 193 3.05 39.41 -0.78
N ALA A 194 2.00 39.98 -1.40
CA ALA A 194 0.65 39.45 -1.27
C ALA A 194 0.51 38.12 -2.02
N PHE A 195 1.05 38.03 -3.24
CA PHE A 195 1.04 36.80 -4.04
C PHE A 195 1.86 35.69 -3.40
N GLU A 196 3.03 36.00 -2.84
CA GLU A 196 3.86 35.01 -2.15
C GLU A 196 3.18 34.48 -0.87
N MET A 197 2.52 35.35 -0.10
CA MET A 197 1.74 34.91 1.07
C MET A 197 0.54 34.05 0.68
N ILE A 198 -0.22 34.44 -0.36
CA ILE A 198 -1.33 33.63 -0.88
C ILE A 198 -0.82 32.27 -1.37
N PHE A 199 0.32 32.24 -2.08
CA PHE A 199 0.97 31.00 -2.52
C PHE A 199 1.28 30.09 -1.32
N LYS A 200 1.92 30.62 -0.27
CA LYS A 200 2.26 29.84 0.92
C LYS A 200 1.01 29.29 1.61
N VAL A 201 -0.03 30.11 1.75
CA VAL A 201 -1.31 29.67 2.34
C VAL A 201 -1.97 28.57 1.51
N VAL A 202 -2.05 28.73 0.19
CA VAL A 202 -2.63 27.71 -0.71
C VAL A 202 -1.82 26.42 -0.66
N ALA A 203 -0.50 26.49 -0.70
CA ALA A 203 0.37 25.32 -0.64
C ALA A 203 0.26 24.58 0.72
N ILE A 204 0.16 25.31 1.84
CA ILE A 204 -0.08 24.73 3.16
C ILE A 204 -1.44 24.05 3.21
N VAL A 205 -2.51 24.73 2.80
CA VAL A 205 -3.87 24.15 2.74
C VAL A 205 -3.88 22.90 1.86
N PHE A 206 -3.15 22.94 0.75
CA PHE A 206 -3.03 21.82 -0.17
C PHE A 206 -2.36 20.59 0.48
N VAL A 207 -1.22 20.77 1.15
CA VAL A 207 -0.54 19.71 1.91
C VAL A 207 -1.43 19.17 3.03
N LEU A 208 -2.16 20.04 3.73
CA LEU A 208 -3.09 19.66 4.81
C LEU A 208 -4.27 18.82 4.32
N ILE A 209 -4.73 19.02 3.07
CA ILE A 209 -5.82 18.23 2.47
C ILE A 209 -5.31 16.90 1.89
N LEU A 210 -4.09 16.88 1.32
CA LEU A 210 -3.53 15.67 0.72
C LEU A 210 -3.30 14.53 1.72
N GLY A 211 -2.93 14.84 2.97
CA GLY A 211 -2.74 13.84 4.01
C GLY A 211 -4.02 13.02 4.28
N PRO A 212 -5.13 13.65 4.70
CA PRO A 212 -6.42 12.99 4.87
C PRO A 212 -6.92 12.25 3.62
N LEU A 213 -6.69 12.79 2.42
CA LEU A 213 -7.07 12.12 1.18
C LEU A 213 -6.27 10.83 0.96
N SER A 214 -4.96 10.86 1.20
CA SER A 214 -4.09 9.70 1.14
C SER A 214 -4.53 8.62 2.13
N ALA A 215 -4.84 9.01 3.36
CA ALA A 215 -5.37 8.11 4.38
C ALA A 215 -6.72 7.49 3.94
N SER A 216 -7.61 8.30 3.38
CA SER A 216 -8.92 7.84 2.88
C SER A 216 -8.75 6.81 1.75
N LEU A 217 -7.83 7.05 0.81
CA LEU A 217 -7.52 6.12 -0.28
C LEU A 217 -6.94 4.81 0.24
N ALA A 218 -6.02 4.86 1.21
CA ALA A 218 -5.48 3.66 1.85
C ALA A 218 -6.60 2.86 2.54
N GLN A 219 -7.45 3.51 3.35
CA GLN A 219 -8.59 2.88 4.03
C GLN A 219 -9.58 2.23 3.06
N MET A 220 -9.80 2.82 1.89
CA MET A 220 -10.70 2.26 0.89
C MET A 220 -10.23 0.88 0.37
N ALA A 221 -8.92 0.68 0.30
CA ALA A 221 -8.32 -0.59 -0.08
C ALA A 221 -8.46 -1.66 0.98
N LEU A 222 -8.80 -1.28 2.20
CA LEU A 222 -8.86 -2.16 3.35
C LEU A 222 -10.30 -2.57 3.64
N SER A 223 -10.46 -3.81 4.09
CA SER A 223 -11.74 -4.31 4.54
C SER A 223 -11.52 -5.38 5.58
N ARG A 224 -11.96 -5.14 6.82
CA ARG A 224 -11.88 -6.14 7.90
C ARG A 224 -12.49 -7.48 7.51
N ASN A 225 -13.61 -7.46 6.78
CA ASN A 225 -14.24 -8.69 6.28
C ASN A 225 -13.39 -9.45 5.26
N ARG A 226 -12.54 -8.74 4.51
CA ARG A 226 -11.58 -9.39 3.60
C ARG A 226 -10.49 -10.08 4.39
N GLU A 227 -9.94 -9.42 5.39
CA GLU A 227 -8.91 -9.99 6.26
C GLU A 227 -9.43 -11.26 6.94
N TYR A 228 -10.65 -11.22 7.50
CA TYR A 228 -11.28 -12.42 8.08
C TYR A 228 -11.57 -13.53 7.06
N LEU A 229 -11.91 -13.17 5.81
CA LEU A 229 -12.08 -14.15 4.74
C LEU A 229 -10.73 -14.79 4.37
N ALA A 230 -9.67 -14.00 4.30
CA ALA A 230 -8.32 -14.47 4.00
C ALA A 230 -7.78 -15.37 5.12
N ASP A 231 -8.06 -15.05 6.39
CA ASP A 231 -7.78 -15.92 7.54
C ASP A 231 -8.48 -17.28 7.40
N ALA A 232 -9.80 -17.27 7.15
CA ALA A 232 -10.57 -18.50 6.94
C ALA A 232 -10.09 -19.31 5.73
N SER A 233 -9.76 -18.63 4.61
CA SER A 233 -9.22 -19.27 3.42
C SER A 233 -7.83 -19.84 3.66
N SER A 234 -6.97 -19.18 4.43
CA SER A 234 -5.67 -19.74 4.81
C SER A 234 -5.82 -21.05 5.57
N VAL A 235 -6.77 -21.10 6.52
CA VAL A 235 -7.10 -22.35 7.24
C VAL A 235 -7.66 -23.41 6.31
N GLU A 236 -8.50 -23.05 5.33
CA GLU A 236 -9.00 -23.99 4.31
C GLU A 236 -7.86 -24.59 3.46
N LEU A 237 -6.87 -23.77 3.11
CA LEU A 237 -5.73 -24.16 2.27
C LEU A 237 -4.72 -25.01 3.05
N THR A 238 -4.31 -24.55 4.24
CA THR A 238 -3.28 -25.20 5.07
C THR A 238 -3.82 -26.34 5.92
N ARG A 239 -5.14 -26.33 6.20
CA ARG A 239 -5.80 -27.20 7.19
C ARG A 239 -5.17 -27.10 8.59
N ASN A 240 -4.56 -25.96 8.90
CA ASN A 240 -3.83 -25.75 10.14
C ASN A 240 -4.08 -24.33 10.69
N PRO A 241 -5.13 -24.14 11.51
CA PRO A 241 -5.39 -22.84 12.14
C PRO A 241 -4.27 -22.43 13.11
N GLN A 242 -3.60 -23.40 13.75
CA GLN A 242 -2.55 -23.11 14.73
C GLN A 242 -1.30 -22.49 14.09
N GLY A 243 -0.97 -22.86 12.85
CA GLY A 243 0.13 -22.24 12.09
C GLY A 243 -0.07 -20.73 11.96
N LEU A 244 -1.24 -20.30 11.49
CA LEU A 244 -1.56 -18.88 11.34
C LEU A 244 -1.72 -18.17 12.70
N ILE A 245 -2.33 -18.80 13.71
CA ILE A 245 -2.45 -18.21 15.06
C ILE A 245 -1.06 -17.94 15.66
N SER A 246 -0.15 -18.91 15.59
CA SER A 246 1.21 -18.77 16.11
C SER A 246 1.97 -17.69 15.36
N ALA A 247 1.86 -17.66 14.03
CA ALA A 247 2.45 -16.63 13.18
C ALA A 247 1.98 -15.21 13.55
N LEU A 248 0.67 -15.00 13.69
CA LEU A 248 0.09 -13.71 14.08
C LEU A 248 0.60 -13.23 15.44
N ARG A 249 0.61 -14.12 16.44
CA ARG A 249 1.17 -13.81 17.77
C ARG A 249 2.64 -13.41 17.70
N LYS A 250 3.44 -14.09 16.88
CA LYS A 250 4.86 -13.78 16.70
C LYS A 250 5.07 -12.42 16.02
N ILE A 251 4.28 -12.09 15.00
CA ILE A 251 4.36 -10.80 14.30
C ILE A 251 3.93 -9.65 15.21
N GLU A 252 2.83 -9.80 15.95
CA GLU A 252 2.32 -8.78 16.89
C GLU A 252 3.35 -8.44 17.97
N ASN A 253 4.06 -9.46 18.49
CA ASN A 253 5.07 -9.28 19.54
C ASN A 253 6.48 -8.92 19.00
N SER A 254 6.63 -8.71 17.70
CA SER A 254 7.93 -8.41 17.07
C SER A 254 8.28 -6.91 17.10
N GLN A 255 9.51 -6.58 16.70
CA GLN A 255 9.92 -5.18 16.57
C GLN A 255 9.28 -4.53 15.33
N PRO A 256 8.88 -3.25 15.40
CA PRO A 256 8.37 -2.53 14.24
C PRO A 256 9.43 -2.33 13.17
N MET A 257 9.01 -2.39 11.90
CA MET A 257 9.86 -2.10 10.74
C MET A 257 10.38 -0.67 10.82
N LYS A 258 11.67 -0.49 10.57
CA LYS A 258 12.31 0.84 10.57
C LYS A 258 12.27 1.51 9.20
N GLN A 259 12.26 0.71 8.13
CA GLN A 259 12.47 1.19 6.76
C GLN A 259 11.27 0.96 5.83
N ALA A 260 10.16 0.42 6.35
CA ALA A 260 8.96 0.23 5.56
C ALA A 260 8.43 1.57 5.01
N ASP A 261 8.02 1.57 3.75
CA ASP A 261 7.34 2.73 3.17
C ASP A 261 5.94 2.88 3.79
N ARG A 262 5.58 4.09 4.21
CA ARG A 262 4.30 4.33 4.88
C ARG A 262 3.09 4.11 3.97
N SER A 263 3.26 4.25 2.65
CA SER A 263 2.18 4.01 1.69
C SER A 263 1.91 2.52 1.51
N SER A 264 2.93 1.65 1.66
CA SER A 264 2.77 0.19 1.57
C SER A 264 2.30 -0.47 2.86
N ALA A 265 2.24 0.28 3.97
CA ALA A 265 1.90 -0.25 5.30
C ALA A 265 0.61 -1.09 5.33
N GLY A 266 -0.41 -0.73 4.54
CA GLY A 266 -1.68 -1.47 4.48
C GLY A 266 -1.69 -2.70 3.57
N LEU A 267 -0.55 -3.10 2.99
CA LEU A 267 -0.41 -4.37 2.26
C LEU A 267 0.05 -5.51 3.16
N TYR A 268 0.81 -5.18 4.20
CA TYR A 268 1.40 -6.13 5.12
C TYR A 268 0.34 -6.89 5.92
N ILE A 269 0.58 -8.15 6.27
CA ILE A 269 -0.38 -8.97 7.04
C ILE A 269 -0.74 -8.34 8.40
N GLU A 270 0.21 -7.59 8.98
CA GLU A 270 0.04 -6.78 10.19
C GLU A 270 0.71 -5.42 10.03
N ASN A 271 0.24 -4.43 10.79
CA ASN A 271 0.75 -3.06 10.70
C ASN A 271 2.26 -3.03 11.02
N PRO A 272 3.12 -2.65 10.05
CA PRO A 272 4.57 -2.76 10.21
C PRO A 272 5.15 -1.80 11.27
N PHE A 273 4.37 -0.83 11.76
CA PHE A 273 4.83 0.16 12.73
C PHE A 273 4.28 -0.05 14.16
N HIS A 274 3.45 -1.07 14.40
CA HIS A 274 2.84 -1.40 15.72
C HIS A 274 2.18 -0.22 16.46
N ASN A 275 1.77 0.82 15.74
CA ASN A 275 1.19 2.03 16.34
C ASN A 275 -0.30 1.79 16.66
N HIS A 276 -0.60 1.44 17.91
CA HIS A 276 -1.97 1.29 18.43
C HIS A 276 -2.56 2.60 19.03
N GLY A 277 -2.13 3.78 18.56
CA GLY A 277 -2.36 5.08 19.22
C GLY A 277 -3.41 6.02 18.59
N LEU A 278 -4.28 6.58 19.45
CA LEU A 278 -5.21 7.75 19.37
C LEU A 278 -6.07 8.04 18.13
N SER A 279 -5.86 7.35 17.02
CA SER A 279 -6.66 7.54 15.81
C SER A 279 -7.04 6.19 15.24
N HIS A 280 -8.13 5.61 15.76
CA HIS A 280 -8.84 4.47 15.17
C HIS A 280 -9.11 4.62 13.66
N LEU A 281 -9.00 5.85 13.15
CA LEU A 281 -9.03 6.17 11.73
C LEU A 281 -7.85 5.55 10.93
N PHE A 282 -6.76 5.11 11.56
CA PHE A 282 -5.64 4.45 10.90
C PHE A 282 -5.45 2.98 11.31
N ASP A 283 -6.40 2.40 12.05
CA ASP A 283 -6.43 0.96 12.33
C ASP A 283 -6.89 0.22 11.06
N THR A 284 -5.91 0.02 10.18
CA THR A 284 -6.04 -0.53 8.84
C THR A 284 -6.30 -2.04 8.85
N HIS A 285 -5.86 -2.72 9.91
CA HIS A 285 -6.07 -4.15 10.16
C HIS A 285 -7.09 -4.34 11.29
N PRO A 286 -7.92 -5.42 11.26
CA PRO A 286 -8.66 -5.82 12.44
C PRO A 286 -7.68 -6.17 13.57
N PRO A 287 -8.05 -5.98 14.85
CA PRO A 287 -7.20 -6.36 15.97
C PRO A 287 -6.75 -7.81 15.86
N THR A 288 -5.47 -8.09 16.10
CA THR A 288 -4.90 -9.44 16.00
C THR A 288 -5.62 -10.42 16.95
N GLU A 289 -6.02 -9.97 18.14
CA GLU A 289 -6.85 -10.74 19.08
C GLU A 289 -8.20 -11.18 18.48
N ASP A 290 -8.88 -10.30 17.73
CA ASP A 290 -10.14 -10.63 17.06
C ASP A 290 -9.95 -11.68 15.95
N ARG A 291 -8.83 -11.62 15.22
CA ARG A 291 -8.46 -12.60 14.19
C ARG A 291 -8.18 -13.95 14.83
N ILE A 292 -7.33 -13.98 15.86
CA ILE A 292 -6.97 -15.19 16.61
C ILE A 292 -8.23 -15.85 17.18
N LYS A 293 -9.11 -15.09 17.82
CA LYS A 293 -10.35 -15.62 18.40
C LYS A 293 -11.24 -16.31 17.38
N ARG A 294 -11.28 -15.82 16.13
CA ARG A 294 -12.04 -16.46 15.04
C ARG A 294 -11.35 -17.72 14.55
N LEU A 295 -10.02 -17.71 14.44
CA LEU A 295 -9.22 -18.87 14.04
C LEU A 295 -9.31 -20.00 15.06
N GLU A 296 -9.35 -19.69 16.36
CA GLU A 296 -9.54 -20.67 17.44
C GLU A 296 -10.93 -21.35 17.42
N GLN A 297 -11.88 -20.81 16.66
CA GLN A 297 -13.24 -21.36 16.48
C GLN A 297 -13.38 -22.21 15.21
N MET A 298 -12.32 -22.37 14.42
CA MET A 298 -12.27 -23.18 13.18
C MET A 298 -11.70 -24.56 13.44
#